data_AF-A0A9E1RNC4-F1
#
_entry.id   AF-A0A9E1RNC4-F1
#
_cell.length_a   1.000
_cell.length_b   1.000
_cell.length_c   1.000
_cell.angle_alpha   90.00
_cell.angle_beta   90.00
_cell.angle_gamma   90.00
#
_symmetry.space_group_name_H-M   'P 1'
#
loop_
_entity.id
_entity.type
_entity.pdbx_description
1 polymer ?
#
loop_
_entity_poly.entity_id
_entity_poly.type
_entity_poly.pdbx_seq_one_letter_code
_entity_poly.pdbx_strand_id
1 'polypeptide(L)' 'MAKTLVVVPTHNEADNIATLLVGLIAHVPDADVVVVDDVSTDSTRSIIR' A
#
# COMPACT_ATOMS: atom_id res chain seq x y z
N MET A 1 23.16 -1.79 5.83
CA MET A 1 21.87 -1.44 6.46
C MET A 1 20.91 -2.61 6.30
N ALA A 2 19.99 -2.80 7.23
CA ALA A 2 18.95 -3.82 7.10
C ALA A 2 17.93 -3.37 6.04
N LYS A 3 17.41 -4.31 5.25
CA LYS A 3 16.30 -4.04 4.33
C LYS A 3 14.99 -3.99 5.12
N THR A 4 14.11 -3.07 4.77
CA THR A 4 12.78 -2.91 5.39
C THR A 4 11.71 -3.24 4.37
N LEU A 5 10.75 -4.07 4.76
CA LEU A 5 9.54 -4.37 3.98
C LEU A 5 8.32 -3.88 4.77
N VAL A 6 7.53 -3.00 4.17
CA VAL A 6 6.24 -2.55 4.71
C VAL A 6 5.14 -3.41 4.10
N VAL A 7 4.38 -4.09 4.95
CA VAL A 7 3.21 -4.88 4.53
C VAL A 7 1.95 -4.06 4.76
N VAL A 8 1.16 -3.87 3.71
CA VAL A 8 -0.09 -3.12 3.75
C VAL A 8 -1.24 -4.07 3.45
N PRO A 9 -1.93 -4.61 4.48
CA PRO A 9 -3.18 -5.33 4.27
C PRO A 9 -4.30 -4.35 3.90
N THR A 10 -5.14 -4.70 2.94
CA THR A 10 -6.24 -3.85 2.45
C THR A 10 -7.52 -4.65 2.22
N HIS A 11 -8.67 -4.09 2.61
CA HIS A 11 -10.00 -4.58 2.26
C HIS A 11 -10.92 -3.37 2.06
N ASN A 12 -11.31 -3.08 0.83
CA ASN A 12 -12.16 -1.94 0.47
C ASN A 12 -11.62 -0.57 0.95
N GLU A 13 -10.35 -0.29 0.62
CA GLU A 13 -9.59 0.90 1.00
C GLU A 13 -9.41 1.89 -0.16
N ALA A 14 -10.34 1.92 -1.14
CA ALA A 14 -10.19 2.77 -2.32
C ALA A 14 -10.01 4.27 -1.98
N ASP A 15 -10.59 4.73 -0.87
CA ASP A 15 -10.49 6.12 -0.43
C ASP A 15 -9.15 6.45 0.27
N ASN A 16 -8.41 5.44 0.69
CA ASN A 16 -7.27 5.59 1.61
C ASN A 16 -5.94 5.14 0.99
N ILE A 17 -5.96 4.09 0.15
CA ILE A 17 -4.75 3.39 -0.29
C ILE A 17 -3.77 4.30 -1.06
N ALA A 18 -4.27 5.22 -1.89
CA ALA A 18 -3.42 6.15 -2.65
C ALA A 18 -2.63 7.09 -1.71
N THR A 19 -3.32 7.68 -0.73
CA THR A 19 -2.72 8.61 0.24
C THR A 19 -1.67 7.89 1.10
N LEU A 20 -1.96 6.66 1.52
CA LEU A 20 -1.03 5.83 2.26
C LEU A 20 0.26 5.56 1.45
N LEU A 21 0.13 5.10 0.21
CA LEU A 21 1.28 4.76 -0.64
C LEU A 21 2.16 5.98 -0.91
N VAL A 22 1.56 7.15 -1.18
CA VAL A 22 2.30 8.42 -1.32
C VAL A 22 3.05 8.77 -0.02
N GLY A 23 2.41 8.58 1.14
CA GLY A 23 3.03 8.79 2.44
C GLY A 23 4.24 7.88 2.68
N LEU A 24 4.14 6.60 2.32
CA LEU A 24 5.25 5.64 2.45
C LEU A 24 6.45 6.06 1.59
N ILE A 25 6.21 6.42 0.33
CA ILE A 25 7.28 6.88 -0.59
C ILE A 25 7.97 8.13 -0.03
N ALA A 26 7.22 9.04 0.58
CA ALA A 26 7.77 10.29 1.12
C ALA A 26 8.62 10.11 2.39
N HIS A 27 8.28 9.18 3.27
CA HIS A 27 8.90 9.05 4.59
C HIS A 27 9.89 7.89 4.71
N VAL A 28 9.71 6.82 3.91
CA VAL A 28 10.55 5.63 3.93
C VAL A 28 10.93 5.21 2.50
N PRO A 29 11.63 6.06 1.74
CA PRO A 29 11.92 5.84 0.32
C PRO A 29 12.76 4.57 0.05
N ASP A 30 13.49 4.08 1.06
CA ASP A 30 14.34 2.89 0.95
C ASP A 30 13.62 1.58 1.30
N ALA A 31 12.36 1.63 1.71
CA ALA A 31 11.57 0.46 2.07
C ALA A 31 10.87 -0.15 0.85
N ASP A 32 10.90 -1.48 0.74
CA ASP A 32 10.02 -2.21 -0.16
C ASP A 32 8.59 -2.19 0.39
N VAL A 33 7.58 -2.16 -0.48
CA VAL A 33 6.16 -2.16 -0.09
C VAL A 33 5.44 -3.33 -0.76
N VAL A 34 4.72 -4.12 0.03
CA VAL A 34 3.81 -5.16 -0.48
C VAL A 34 2.39 -4.88 0.00
N VAL A 35 1.48 -4.77 -0.96
CA VAL A 35 0.05 -4.62 -0.66
C VAL A 35 -0.61 -6.00 -0.75
N VAL A 36 -1.35 -6.37 0.29
CA VAL A 36 -2.05 -7.65 0.39
C VAL A 36 -3.55 -7.35 0.38
N ASP A 37 -4.18 -7.64 -0.76
CA ASP A 37 -5.61 -7.45 -0.93
C ASP A 37 -6.42 -8.63 -0.40
N ASP A 38 -7.27 -8.39 0.59
CA ASP A 38 -8.18 -9.36 1.19
C ASP A 38 -9.54 -9.35 0.50
N VAL A 39 -9.56 -9.67 -0.80
CA VAL A 39 -10.80 -9.81 -1.59
C VAL A 39 -11.63 -8.53 -1.62
N SER A 40 -10.99 -7.37 -1.87
CA SER A 40 -11.73 -6.12 -2.04
C SER A 40 -12.70 -6.22 -3.22
N THR A 41 -13.91 -5.69 -3.01
CA THR A 41 -14.99 -5.61 -4.00
C THR A 41 -15.18 -4.21 -4.58
N ASP A 42 -14.45 -3.22 -4.04
CA ASP A 42 -14.43 -1.84 -4.49
C ASP A 42 -13.29 -1.57 -5.50
N SER A 43 -12.91 -0.29 -5.64
CA SER A 43 -11.83 0.14 -6.54
C SER A 43 -10.41 0.00 -5.96
N THR A 44 -10.21 -0.59 -4.78
CA THR A 44 -8.87 -0.72 -4.14
C THR A 44 -7.85 -1.30 -5.11
N ARG A 45 -8.22 -2.40 -5.78
CA ARG A 45 -7.36 -3.12 -6.73
C ARG A 45 -7.00 -2.31 -7.97
N SER A 46 -7.88 -1.41 -8.43
CA SER A 46 -7.63 -0.62 -9.65
C SER A 46 -6.70 0.57 -9.39
N ILE A 47 -6.54 0.97 -8.12
CA ILE A 47 -5.67 2.05 -7.69
C ILE A 47 -4.22 1.57 -7.53
N ILE A 48 -4.02 0.31 -7.12
CA ILE A 48 -2.70 -0.30 -6.95
C ILE A 48 -2.12 -0.69 -8.33
N ARG A 49 -0.86 -0.36 -8.61
CA ARG A 49 -0.18 -0.61 -9.89
C ARG A 49 1.19 -1.24 -9.70
#